data_AF-A0AAD9W5C0-F1
#
_entry.id   AF-A0AAD9W5C0-F1
#
_cell.length_a   1.000
_cell.length_b   1.000
_cell.length_c   1.000
_cell.angle_alpha   90.00
_cell.angle_beta   90.00
_cell.angle_gamma   90.00
#
_symmetry.space_group_name_H-M   'P 1'
#
loop_
_entity.id
_entity.type
_entity.pdbx_description
1 polymer ?
#
loop_
_entity_poly.entity_id
_entity_poly.type
_entity_poly.pdbx_seq_one_letter_code
_entity_poly.pdbx_strand_id
1 'polypeptide(L)'
;MAARERRPPSQQHQQPSSPVDFDKEKLKKAFDISHFDINAVLRGVQLTLVGAHRALQNPALFSSEHYRQAAIAVAAGIAIRLAIYIPILGVRVFLWFLSLIFRLDSVTWDDKILEGLNFVADYVLQVPLFLMTLMRYVTPTLDNLFMESLRWVDVTYVQKHKHDDPKDLRDMYYPNLRQYSTRDGSTHTTSTAEAISMFLYRFARKAGISLAVYALSYLPVVGRFVLPAASFYTFNQAVGLGPASAIFGTGIFLPRRYLVIFLQTYFSSRSLMRELLEPYFARIRFNKQEKRNWFRSREGLLFGFGIGFYVLLRVPLLGVLIYGVAEASTAYLITKVTDPPPPANNSAGFATSQQEWKNKQKFLSLPLSSLDKIHDKPPAYSEVDPHPEARPGEL
;
A
#
# COMPACT_ATOMS: atom_id res chain seq x y z
N MET A 1 49.55 -56.52 -41.48
CA MET A 1 48.64 -56.37 -40.32
C MET A 1 48.56 -54.88 -39.96
N ALA A 2 47.37 -54.32 -40.15
CA ALA A 2 46.88 -52.95 -39.86
C ALA A 2 47.89 -51.82 -39.57
N ALA A 3 48.19 -51.02 -40.60
CA ALA A 3 48.85 -49.73 -40.47
C ALA A 3 47.81 -48.65 -40.08
N ARG A 4 48.11 -47.94 -38.98
CA ARG A 4 47.28 -46.93 -38.32
C ARG A 4 47.30 -45.62 -39.11
N GLU A 5 46.16 -45.20 -39.66
CA GLU A 5 45.99 -43.88 -40.29
C GLU A 5 46.17 -42.74 -39.27
N ARG A 6 47.03 -41.78 -39.62
CA ARG A 6 47.26 -40.54 -38.86
C ARG A 6 46.15 -39.53 -39.19
N ARG A 7 45.38 -39.11 -38.18
CA ARG A 7 44.50 -37.93 -38.28
C ARG A 7 45.33 -36.64 -38.21
N PRO A 8 45.00 -35.58 -38.99
CA PRO A 8 45.65 -34.28 -38.90
C PRO A 8 45.19 -33.48 -37.67
N PRO A 9 45.97 -32.50 -37.21
CA PRO A 9 45.69 -31.74 -35.99
C PRO A 9 44.49 -30.80 -36.16
N SER A 10 43.63 -30.79 -35.14
CA SER A 10 42.47 -29.92 -35.00
C SER A 10 42.87 -28.44 -34.98
N GLN A 11 42.36 -27.69 -35.94
CA GLN A 11 42.38 -26.23 -35.94
C GLN A 11 41.58 -25.71 -34.74
N GLN A 12 42.27 -25.09 -33.77
CA GLN A 12 41.64 -24.29 -32.73
C GLN A 12 40.92 -23.10 -33.38
N HIS A 13 39.59 -23.21 -33.49
CA HIS A 13 38.74 -22.05 -33.70
C HIS A 13 38.83 -21.14 -32.48
N GLN A 14 39.59 -20.05 -32.59
CA GLN A 14 39.44 -18.90 -31.72
C GLN A 14 38.04 -18.33 -31.96
N GLN A 15 37.11 -18.60 -31.04
CA GLN A 15 35.86 -17.86 -30.98
C GLN A 15 36.18 -16.40 -30.63
N PRO A 16 35.71 -15.41 -31.42
CA PRO A 16 35.80 -14.02 -31.02
C PRO A 16 34.95 -13.83 -29.76
N SER A 17 35.56 -13.32 -28.69
CA SER A 17 34.85 -12.86 -27.50
C SER A 17 33.98 -11.67 -27.90
N SER A 18 32.70 -11.93 -28.16
CA SER A 18 31.69 -10.87 -28.31
C SER A 18 31.71 -9.99 -27.06
N PRO A 19 31.90 -8.67 -27.18
CA PRO A 19 31.77 -7.78 -26.03
C PRO A 19 30.33 -7.86 -25.54
N VAL A 20 30.15 -8.07 -24.24
CA VAL A 20 28.85 -8.00 -23.56
C VAL A 20 28.30 -6.60 -23.77
N ASP A 21 27.38 -6.45 -24.73
CA ASP A 21 26.72 -5.18 -25.02
C ASP A 21 25.77 -4.87 -23.86
N PHE A 22 26.24 -4.06 -22.92
CA PHE A 22 25.46 -3.61 -21.78
C PHE A 22 24.36 -2.69 -22.29
N ASP A 23 23.14 -3.23 -22.35
CA ASP A 23 21.93 -2.56 -22.79
C ASP A 23 21.63 -1.31 -21.92
N LYS A 24 22.21 -0.17 -22.31
CA LYS A 24 22.23 1.09 -21.56
C LYS A 24 20.82 1.60 -21.25
N GLU A 25 19.84 1.27 -22.09
CA GLU A 25 18.45 1.66 -21.89
C GLU A 25 17.78 0.86 -20.77
N LYS A 26 18.04 -0.46 -20.69
CA LYS A 26 17.59 -1.29 -19.56
C LYS A 26 18.19 -0.81 -18.26
N LEU A 27 19.46 -0.42 -18.26
CA LEU A 27 20.13 0.15 -17.09
C LEU A 27 19.48 1.49 -16.71
N LYS A 28 19.34 2.44 -17.64
CA LYS A 28 18.67 3.72 -17.36
C LYS A 28 17.26 3.53 -16.78
N LYS A 29 16.48 2.61 -17.34
CA LYS A 29 15.14 2.26 -16.82
C LYS A 29 15.18 1.60 -15.44
N ALA A 30 16.21 0.80 -15.14
CA ALA A 30 16.40 0.17 -13.85
C ALA A 30 16.93 1.14 -12.76
N PHE A 31 17.55 2.25 -13.17
CA PHE A 31 17.99 3.35 -12.30
C PHE A 31 16.97 4.50 -12.24
N ASP A 32 15.81 4.40 -12.89
CA ASP A 32 14.80 5.45 -12.89
C ASP A 32 14.07 5.54 -11.53
N ILE A 33 14.27 6.67 -10.84
CA ILE A 33 13.72 7.00 -9.51
C ILE A 33 12.37 7.74 -9.65
N SER A 34 11.92 8.03 -10.87
CA SER A 34 10.79 8.93 -11.13
C SER A 34 9.48 8.56 -10.43
N HIS A 35 9.27 7.29 -10.08
CA HIS A 35 8.05 6.79 -9.44
C HIS A 35 8.09 6.92 -7.90
N PHE A 36 9.28 6.98 -7.31
CA PHE A 36 9.54 7.04 -5.87
C PHE A 36 10.35 8.29 -5.51
N ASP A 37 9.77 9.45 -5.82
CA ASP A 37 10.34 10.76 -5.50
C ASP A 37 10.10 11.09 -4.01
N ILE A 38 11.16 11.50 -3.30
CA ILE A 38 11.10 11.92 -1.88
C ILE A 38 10.09 13.05 -1.69
N ASN A 39 10.00 13.99 -2.64
CA ASN A 39 9.02 15.07 -2.58
C ASN A 39 7.59 14.52 -2.62
N ALA A 40 7.35 13.48 -3.42
CA ALA A 40 6.06 12.80 -3.43
C ALA A 40 5.76 12.10 -2.10
N VAL A 41 6.77 11.47 -1.47
CA VAL A 41 6.61 10.86 -0.14
C VAL A 41 6.23 11.90 0.90
N LEU A 42 7.00 13.00 1.00
CA LEU A 42 6.72 14.08 1.95
C LEU A 42 5.34 14.69 1.72
N ARG A 43 4.96 14.89 0.46
CA ARG A 43 3.65 15.39 0.08
C ARG A 43 2.52 14.42 0.44
N GLY A 44 2.79 13.11 0.36
CA GLY A 44 1.86 12.07 0.82
C GLY A 44 1.60 12.18 2.33
N VAL A 45 2.65 12.37 3.13
CA VAL A 45 2.53 12.59 4.58
C VAL A 45 1.77 13.88 4.89
N GLN A 46 2.03 14.97 4.16
CA GLN A 46 1.25 16.21 4.29
C GLN A 46 -0.23 15.98 3.98
N LEU A 47 -0.54 15.23 2.92
CA LEU A 47 -1.91 14.85 2.57
C LEU A 47 -2.58 13.99 3.65
N THR A 48 -1.83 13.16 4.38
CA THR A 48 -2.40 12.44 5.54
C THR A 48 -2.94 13.41 6.57
N LEU A 49 -2.17 14.44 6.94
CA LEU A 49 -2.59 15.41 7.95
C LEU A 49 -3.76 16.27 7.46
N VAL A 50 -3.69 16.77 6.23
CA VAL A 50 -4.77 17.56 5.62
C VAL A 50 -6.03 16.71 5.45
N GLY A 51 -5.89 15.49 4.94
CA GLY A 51 -6.97 14.54 4.76
C GLY A 51 -7.63 14.19 6.09
N ALA A 52 -6.85 13.88 7.12
CA ALA A 52 -7.36 13.57 8.46
C ALA A 52 -8.11 14.76 9.07
N HIS A 53 -7.54 15.97 8.97
CA HIS A 53 -8.19 17.18 9.44
C HIS A 53 -9.52 17.43 8.72
N ARG A 54 -9.55 17.24 7.40
CA ARG A 54 -10.76 17.37 6.58
C ARG A 54 -11.79 16.29 6.90
N ALA A 55 -11.37 15.05 7.06
CA ALA A 55 -12.23 13.96 7.48
C ALA A 55 -12.91 14.30 8.82
N LEU A 56 -12.16 14.76 9.82
CA LEU A 56 -12.72 15.16 11.12
C LEU A 56 -13.73 16.32 11.05
N GLN A 57 -13.73 17.12 9.98
CA GLN A 57 -14.72 18.16 9.74
C GLN A 57 -16.02 17.64 9.10
N ASN A 58 -16.03 16.40 8.60
CA ASN A 58 -17.20 15.81 7.98
C ASN A 58 -18.20 15.36 9.06
N PRO A 59 -19.36 16.03 9.22
CA PRO A 59 -20.34 15.66 10.23
C PRO A 59 -20.94 14.28 9.99
N ALA A 60 -20.94 13.80 8.73
CA ALA A 60 -21.49 12.48 8.40
C ALA A 60 -20.68 11.34 9.03
N LEU A 61 -19.39 11.53 9.31
CA LEU A 61 -18.57 10.51 9.99
C LEU A 61 -19.04 10.23 11.43
N PHE A 62 -19.70 11.20 12.06
CA PHE A 62 -20.17 11.10 13.45
C PHE A 62 -21.66 10.75 13.56
N SER A 63 -22.22 10.10 12.53
CA SER A 63 -23.60 9.62 12.57
C SER A 63 -23.77 8.50 13.61
N SER A 64 -25.00 8.30 14.09
CA SER A 64 -25.32 7.30 15.11
C SER A 64 -25.00 5.86 14.68
N GLU A 65 -25.16 5.55 13.39
CA GLU A 65 -24.84 4.23 12.82
C GLU A 65 -23.33 3.95 12.86
N HIS A 66 -22.52 4.92 12.42
CA HIS A 66 -21.06 4.78 12.44
C HIS A 66 -20.52 4.74 13.86
N TYR A 67 -21.13 5.47 14.79
CA TYR A 67 -20.73 5.45 16.20
C TYR A 67 -20.96 4.08 16.85
N ARG A 68 -22.13 3.45 16.59
CA ARG A 68 -22.43 2.10 17.11
C ARG A 68 -21.42 1.07 16.58
N GLN A 69 -21.07 1.16 15.31
CA GLN A 69 -20.10 0.24 14.69
C GLN A 69 -18.68 0.51 15.17
N ALA A 70 -18.30 1.78 15.35
CA ALA A 70 -17.04 2.17 15.96
C ALA A 70 -16.91 1.59 17.38
N ALA A 71 -17.97 1.64 18.18
CA ALA A 71 -17.98 1.05 19.52
C ALA A 71 -17.79 -0.49 19.48
N ILE A 72 -18.49 -1.19 18.58
CA ILE A 72 -18.31 -2.65 18.38
C ILE A 72 -16.87 -2.96 17.95
N ALA A 73 -16.33 -2.18 17.02
CA ALA A 73 -14.99 -2.38 16.51
C ALA A 73 -13.91 -2.09 17.57
N VAL A 74 -14.11 -1.08 18.43
CA VAL A 74 -13.24 -0.82 19.58
C VAL A 74 -13.32 -1.97 20.59
N ALA A 75 -14.52 -2.46 20.90
CA ALA A 75 -14.70 -3.60 21.80
C ALA A 75 -14.03 -4.88 21.25
N ALA A 76 -14.19 -5.17 19.96
CA ALA A 76 -13.51 -6.27 19.28
C ALA A 76 -11.98 -6.10 19.30
N GLY A 77 -11.48 -4.89 19.02
CA GLY A 77 -10.06 -4.56 19.10
C GLY A 77 -9.47 -4.78 20.50
N ILE A 78 -10.21 -4.40 21.56
CA ILE A 78 -9.85 -4.67 22.96
C ILE A 78 -9.82 -6.17 23.23
N ALA A 79 -10.87 -6.90 22.83
CA ALA A 79 -10.96 -8.34 23.06
C ALA A 79 -9.80 -9.10 22.40
N ILE A 80 -9.45 -8.77 21.15
CA ILE A 80 -8.35 -9.45 20.46
C ILE A 80 -7.00 -9.03 21.06
N ARG A 81 -6.83 -7.77 21.44
CA ARG A 81 -5.62 -7.33 22.15
C ARG A 81 -5.44 -8.09 23.46
N LEU A 82 -6.51 -8.29 24.22
CA LEU A 82 -6.49 -9.13 25.42
C LEU A 82 -6.14 -10.58 25.08
N ALA A 83 -6.74 -11.17 24.04
CA ALA A 83 -6.43 -12.53 23.61
C ALA A 83 -4.96 -12.74 23.25
N ILE A 84 -4.28 -11.72 22.72
CA ILE A 84 -2.84 -11.75 22.39
C ILE A 84 -1.97 -11.44 23.61
N TYR A 85 -2.42 -10.53 24.48
CA TYR A 85 -1.70 -10.15 25.68
C TYR A 85 -1.75 -11.22 26.78
N ILE A 86 -2.85 -11.98 26.89
CA ILE A 86 -3.01 -13.04 27.89
C ILE A 86 -1.89 -14.09 27.81
N PRO A 87 -1.55 -14.67 26.63
CA PRO A 87 -0.40 -15.56 26.51
C PRO A 87 0.92 -14.93 26.93
N ILE A 88 1.16 -13.66 26.56
CA ILE A 88 2.39 -12.93 26.92
C ILE A 88 2.45 -12.74 28.44
N LEU A 89 1.34 -12.38 29.07
CA LEU A 89 1.22 -12.28 30.52
C LEU A 89 1.40 -13.64 31.19
N GLY A 90 0.87 -14.71 30.60
CA GLY A 90 1.06 -16.09 31.05
C GLY A 90 2.55 -16.49 31.05
N VAL A 91 3.29 -16.16 29.98
CA VAL A 91 4.74 -16.36 29.92
C VAL A 91 5.44 -15.54 31.00
N ARG A 92 5.03 -14.29 31.23
CA ARG A 92 5.59 -13.43 32.29
C ARG A 92 5.38 -14.03 33.68
N VAL A 93 4.17 -14.49 33.98
CA VAL A 93 3.83 -15.14 35.26
C VAL A 93 4.59 -16.45 35.41
N PHE A 94 4.70 -17.25 34.34
CA PHE A 94 5.46 -18.49 34.34
C PHE A 94 6.95 -18.26 34.62
N LEU A 95 7.57 -17.27 33.97
CA LEU A 95 8.96 -16.89 34.23
C LEU A 95 9.15 -16.38 35.66
N TRP A 96 8.19 -15.61 36.17
CA TRP A 96 8.18 -15.16 37.56
C TRP A 96 8.10 -16.35 38.54
N PHE A 97 7.23 -17.34 38.30
CA PHE A 97 7.20 -18.57 39.11
C PHE A 97 8.53 -19.35 39.03
N LEU A 98 9.15 -19.42 37.84
CA LEU A 98 10.45 -20.06 37.67
C LEU A 98 11.55 -19.36 38.49
N SER A 99 11.47 -18.04 38.64
CA SER A 99 12.40 -17.24 39.47
C SER A 99 12.31 -17.52 40.96
N LEU A 100 11.18 -18.07 41.43
CA LEU A 100 11.03 -18.51 42.83
C LEU A 100 11.78 -19.82 43.10
N ILE A 101 11.96 -20.66 42.07
CA ILE A 101 12.59 -21.99 42.17
C ILE A 101 14.08 -21.90 41.82
N PHE A 102 14.43 -21.10 40.81
CA PHE A 102 15.78 -20.87 40.35
C PHE A 102 16.20 -19.44 40.69
N ARG A 103 17.33 -19.25 41.39
CA ARG A 103 17.91 -17.91 41.63
C ARG A 103 18.27 -17.25 40.30
N LEU A 104 17.32 -16.51 39.74
CA LEU A 104 17.42 -15.78 38.48
C LEU A 104 17.86 -14.31 38.69
N ASP A 105 18.23 -13.94 39.93
CA ASP A 105 18.59 -12.58 40.38
C ASP A 105 19.76 -11.91 39.62
N SER A 106 20.43 -12.62 38.70
CA SER A 106 21.54 -12.10 37.88
C SER A 106 21.24 -12.03 36.37
N VAL A 107 20.01 -12.31 35.93
CA VAL A 107 19.74 -12.72 34.55
C VAL A 107 18.59 -11.90 33.94
N THR A 108 18.92 -10.78 33.27
CA THR A 108 18.01 -9.85 32.55
C THR A 108 17.31 -10.45 31.31
N TRP A 109 16.96 -11.73 31.35
CA TRP A 109 16.43 -12.45 30.19
C TRP A 109 14.92 -12.29 30.03
N ASP A 110 14.21 -12.05 31.12
CA ASP A 110 12.78 -11.74 31.14
C ASP A 110 12.44 -10.51 30.27
N ASP A 111 13.13 -9.39 30.49
CA ASP A 111 12.92 -8.16 29.72
C ASP A 111 13.27 -8.34 28.24
N LYS A 112 14.34 -9.08 27.93
CA LYS A 112 14.76 -9.36 26.55
C LYS A 112 13.79 -10.29 25.83
N ILE A 113 13.23 -11.28 26.52
CA ILE A 113 12.21 -12.18 25.95
C ILE A 113 10.91 -11.42 25.71
N LEU A 114 10.47 -10.61 26.68
CA LEU A 114 9.26 -9.80 26.54
C LEU A 114 9.39 -8.76 25.42
N GLU A 115 10.53 -8.07 25.32
CA GLU A 115 10.80 -7.14 24.21
C GLU A 115 10.83 -7.88 22.86
N GLY A 116 11.46 -9.06 22.82
CA GLY A 116 11.49 -9.90 21.63
C GLY A 116 10.10 -10.36 21.18
N LEU A 117 9.25 -10.80 22.12
CA LEU A 117 7.87 -11.23 21.83
C LEU A 117 7.02 -10.07 21.31
N ASN A 118 7.10 -8.90 21.96
CA ASN A 118 6.42 -7.69 21.49
C ASN A 118 6.91 -7.27 20.10
N PHE A 119 8.22 -7.34 19.87
CA PHE A 119 8.80 -7.05 18.56
C PHE A 119 8.30 -8.01 17.48
N VAL A 120 8.24 -9.30 17.79
CA VAL A 120 7.69 -10.32 16.87
C VAL A 120 6.22 -10.06 16.60
N ALA A 121 5.40 -9.80 17.62
CA ALA A 121 3.98 -9.53 17.45
C ALA A 121 3.72 -8.27 16.59
N ASP A 122 4.41 -7.17 16.89
CA ASP A 122 4.16 -5.88 16.25
C ASP A 122 4.79 -5.76 14.86
N TYR A 123 6.01 -6.29 14.68
CA TYR A 123 6.80 -6.06 13.48
C TYR A 123 7.00 -7.29 12.61
N VAL A 124 7.03 -8.51 13.14
CA VAL A 124 7.21 -9.72 12.32
C VAL A 124 5.86 -10.30 11.90
N LEU A 125 4.93 -10.43 12.86
CA LEU A 125 3.59 -10.94 12.63
C LEU A 125 2.63 -9.84 12.15
N GLN A 126 2.92 -8.57 12.38
CA GLN A 126 2.04 -7.45 11.99
C GLN A 126 0.64 -7.52 12.64
N VAL A 127 0.56 -7.98 13.88
CA VAL A 127 -0.73 -8.18 14.58
C VAL A 127 -1.67 -6.97 14.44
N PRO A 128 -1.26 -5.71 14.66
CA PRO A 128 -2.18 -4.57 14.53
C PRO A 128 -2.82 -4.44 13.14
N LEU A 129 -2.02 -4.63 12.07
CA LEU A 129 -2.51 -4.56 10.70
C LEU A 129 -3.47 -5.71 10.40
N PHE A 130 -3.14 -6.92 10.86
CA PHE A 130 -4.01 -8.08 10.73
C PHE A 130 -5.41 -7.84 11.30
N LEU A 131 -5.47 -7.27 12.50
CA LEU A 131 -6.73 -6.95 13.15
C LEU A 131 -7.51 -5.92 12.35
N MET A 132 -6.85 -4.89 11.82
CA MET A 132 -7.49 -3.87 10.99
C MET A 132 -8.10 -4.48 9.73
N THR A 133 -7.33 -5.29 8.99
CA THR A 133 -7.85 -5.91 7.78
C THR A 133 -8.96 -6.93 8.09
N LEU A 134 -8.88 -7.63 9.22
CA LEU A 134 -9.95 -8.52 9.66
C LEU A 134 -11.25 -7.75 9.95
N MET A 135 -11.15 -6.58 10.59
CA MET A 135 -12.32 -5.74 10.90
C MET A 135 -13.12 -5.35 9.66
N ARG A 136 -12.46 -5.17 8.51
CA ARG A 136 -13.16 -4.91 7.25
C ARG A 136 -14.18 -5.99 6.87
N TYR A 137 -13.89 -7.26 7.18
CA TYR A 137 -14.82 -8.36 6.92
C TYR A 137 -15.97 -8.42 7.95
N VAL A 138 -15.77 -7.81 9.12
CA VAL A 138 -16.73 -7.78 10.22
C VAL A 138 -17.67 -6.57 10.11
N THR A 139 -17.18 -5.43 9.62
CA THR A 139 -17.94 -4.19 9.48
C THR A 139 -17.97 -3.69 8.02
N PRO A 140 -19.03 -3.97 7.24
CA PRO A 140 -19.14 -3.61 5.82
C PRO A 140 -19.35 -2.10 5.55
N THR A 141 -19.01 -1.23 6.49
CA THR A 141 -19.39 0.19 6.48
C THR A 141 -18.31 1.14 5.98
N LEU A 142 -17.11 0.60 5.74
CA LEU A 142 -15.98 1.36 5.19
C LEU A 142 -16.28 1.91 3.80
N ASP A 143 -16.99 1.15 2.97
CA ASP A 143 -17.42 1.59 1.65
C ASP A 143 -18.39 2.78 1.72
N ASN A 144 -19.33 2.74 2.67
CA ASN A 144 -20.25 3.84 2.92
C ASN A 144 -19.52 5.08 3.44
N LEU A 145 -18.57 4.91 4.37
CA LEU A 145 -17.74 6.00 4.88
C LEU A 145 -16.92 6.67 3.78
N PHE A 146 -16.34 5.89 2.88
CA PHE A 146 -15.64 6.40 1.71
C PHE A 146 -16.58 7.24 0.83
N MET A 147 -17.75 6.72 0.49
CA MET A 147 -18.71 7.40 -0.38
C MET A 147 -19.30 8.66 0.26
N GLU A 148 -19.62 8.63 1.55
CA GLU A 148 -20.10 9.81 2.28
C GLU A 148 -19.03 10.89 2.39
N SER A 149 -17.78 10.49 2.60
CA SER A 149 -16.64 11.42 2.63
C SER A 149 -16.39 12.02 1.25
N LEU A 150 -16.50 11.24 0.18
CA LEU A 150 -16.39 11.73 -1.18
C LEU A 150 -17.49 12.76 -1.51
N ARG A 151 -18.73 12.51 -1.08
CA ARG A 151 -19.83 13.47 -1.19
C ARG A 151 -19.51 14.78 -0.48
N TRP A 152 -19.01 14.69 0.74
CA TRP A 152 -18.65 15.88 1.53
C TRP A 152 -17.51 16.67 0.90
N VAL A 153 -16.52 15.99 0.30
CA VAL A 153 -15.43 16.64 -0.46
C VAL A 153 -15.97 17.41 -1.65
N ASP A 154 -16.91 16.84 -2.42
CA ASP A 154 -17.52 17.54 -3.56
C ASP A 154 -18.37 18.74 -3.12
N VAL A 155 -19.19 18.60 -2.08
CA VAL A 155 -19.97 19.73 -1.53
C VAL A 155 -19.05 20.86 -1.06
N THR A 156 -17.98 20.52 -0.35
CA THR A 156 -16.99 21.50 0.12
C THR A 156 -16.25 22.17 -1.03
N TYR A 157 -15.96 21.42 -2.10
CA TYR A 157 -15.34 21.96 -3.31
C TYR A 157 -16.25 22.99 -3.98
N VAL A 158 -17.52 22.65 -4.24
CA VAL A 158 -18.49 23.58 -4.81
C VAL A 158 -18.67 24.80 -3.92
N GLN A 159 -18.69 24.62 -2.59
CA GLN A 159 -18.81 25.75 -1.66
C GLN A 159 -17.59 26.69 -1.71
N LYS A 160 -16.38 26.15 -1.88
CA LYS A 160 -15.15 26.94 -1.97
C LYS A 160 -15.04 27.73 -3.27
N HIS A 161 -15.60 27.21 -4.36
CA HIS A 161 -15.52 27.80 -5.70
C HIS A 161 -16.84 28.45 -6.14
N LYS A 162 -17.69 28.87 -5.19
CA LYS A 162 -18.99 29.53 -5.48
C LYS A 162 -18.87 30.79 -6.34
N HIS A 163 -17.70 31.43 -6.33
CA HIS A 163 -17.43 32.69 -7.04
C HIS A 163 -16.59 32.49 -8.31
N ASP A 164 -16.22 31.24 -8.63
CA ASP A 164 -15.43 30.92 -9.82
C ASP A 164 -16.36 30.57 -11.00
N ASP A 165 -15.87 30.66 -12.24
CA ASP A 165 -16.65 30.33 -13.43
C ASP A 165 -17.02 28.82 -13.42
N PRO A 166 -18.31 28.45 -13.50
CA PRO A 166 -18.73 27.05 -13.58
C PRO A 166 -18.03 26.23 -14.67
N LYS A 167 -17.55 26.85 -15.76
CA LYS A 167 -16.87 26.17 -16.86
C LYS A 167 -15.45 25.71 -16.53
N ASP A 168 -14.81 26.37 -15.55
CA ASP A 168 -13.45 26.05 -15.09
C ASP A 168 -13.46 25.08 -13.89
N LEU A 169 -14.65 24.68 -13.42
CA LEU A 169 -14.79 23.73 -12.32
C LEU A 169 -14.59 22.30 -12.80
N ARG A 170 -13.93 21.50 -11.97
CA ARG A 170 -13.86 20.04 -12.19
C ARG A 170 -15.23 19.39 -12.03
N ASP A 171 -15.42 18.26 -12.71
CA ASP A 171 -16.57 17.39 -12.47
C ASP A 171 -16.60 16.82 -11.04
N MET A 172 -17.80 16.47 -10.59
CA MET A 172 -18.03 15.86 -9.28
C MET A 172 -17.68 14.35 -9.29
N TYR A 173 -17.07 13.86 -8.22
CA TYR A 173 -16.69 12.44 -8.11
C TYR A 173 -17.84 11.58 -7.61
N TYR A 174 -18.50 12.00 -6.53
CA TYR A 174 -19.55 11.23 -5.87
C TYR A 174 -20.72 10.84 -6.78
N PRO A 175 -21.38 11.77 -7.50
CA PRO A 175 -22.55 11.42 -8.31
C PRO A 175 -22.22 10.47 -9.45
N ASN A 176 -21.05 10.63 -10.07
CA ASN A 176 -20.60 9.74 -11.14
C ASN A 176 -20.19 8.38 -10.58
N LEU A 177 -19.38 8.36 -9.51
CA LEU A 177 -18.87 7.11 -8.93
C LEU A 177 -19.99 6.24 -8.34
N ARG A 178 -21.07 6.84 -7.81
CA ARG A 178 -22.24 6.09 -7.31
C ARG A 178 -22.99 5.31 -8.39
N GLN A 179 -22.90 5.72 -9.66
CA GLN A 179 -23.54 5.04 -10.78
C GLN A 179 -22.84 3.74 -11.19
N TYR A 180 -21.58 3.56 -10.76
CA TYR A 180 -20.82 2.36 -11.09
C TYR A 180 -21.25 1.17 -10.23
N SER A 181 -21.48 0.03 -10.88
CA SER A 181 -21.71 -1.24 -10.18
C SER A 181 -20.48 -1.62 -9.35
N THR A 182 -20.66 -1.95 -8.08
CA THR A 182 -19.61 -2.49 -7.21
C THR A 182 -19.35 -3.96 -7.56
N ARG A 183 -18.10 -4.31 -7.86
CA ARG A 183 -17.64 -5.70 -7.94
C ARG A 183 -16.94 -6.06 -6.63
N ASP A 184 -17.26 -7.21 -6.05
CA ASP A 184 -16.46 -7.77 -4.97
C ASP A 184 -15.06 -8.09 -5.50
N GLY A 185 -14.10 -7.22 -5.17
CA GLY A 185 -12.73 -7.26 -5.70
C GLY A 185 -11.87 -8.38 -5.12
N SER A 186 -12.32 -9.07 -4.07
CA SER A 186 -11.48 -10.05 -3.35
C SER A 186 -11.98 -11.50 -3.36
N THR A 187 -13.26 -11.74 -3.61
CA THR A 187 -13.88 -13.07 -3.52
C THR A 187 -14.95 -13.20 -4.59
N HIS A 188 -14.79 -14.17 -5.49
CA HIS A 188 -15.83 -14.63 -6.40
C HIS A 188 -16.94 -15.41 -5.67
N THR A 189 -17.08 -15.23 -4.36
CA THR A 189 -17.86 -16.10 -3.47
C THR A 189 -18.70 -15.27 -2.52
N THR A 190 -19.93 -15.73 -2.28
CA THR A 190 -20.97 -15.02 -1.53
C THR A 190 -20.87 -15.23 -0.01
N SER A 191 -19.90 -16.02 0.46
CA SER A 191 -19.78 -16.40 1.87
C SER A 191 -18.69 -15.63 2.60
N THR A 192 -19.06 -14.82 3.60
CA THR A 192 -18.15 -14.09 4.49
C THR A 192 -17.14 -15.02 5.17
N ALA A 193 -17.53 -16.24 5.50
CA ALA A 193 -16.65 -17.22 6.14
C ALA A 193 -15.51 -17.67 5.22
N GLU A 194 -15.77 -17.80 3.92
CA GLU A 194 -14.76 -18.15 2.93
C GLU A 194 -13.80 -16.99 2.66
N ALA A 195 -14.31 -15.75 2.64
CA ALA A 195 -13.47 -14.56 2.54
C ALA A 195 -12.50 -14.44 3.74
N ILE A 196 -13.01 -14.69 4.96
CA ILE A 196 -12.20 -14.69 6.18
C ILE A 196 -11.17 -15.82 6.15
N SER A 197 -11.55 -17.06 5.81
CA SER A 197 -10.60 -18.19 5.78
C SER A 197 -9.49 -17.98 4.75
N MET A 198 -9.83 -17.46 3.56
CA MET A 198 -8.85 -17.12 2.53
C MET A 198 -7.92 -15.99 2.96
N PHE A 199 -8.45 -14.98 3.67
CA PHE A 199 -7.64 -13.92 4.29
C PHE A 199 -6.67 -14.51 5.33
N LEU A 200 -7.17 -15.34 6.26
CA LEU A 200 -6.37 -16.00 7.30
C LEU A 200 -5.23 -16.83 6.69
N TYR A 201 -5.51 -17.62 5.65
CA TYR A 201 -4.49 -18.41 4.96
C TYR A 201 -3.42 -17.53 4.31
N ARG A 202 -3.82 -16.46 3.60
CA ARG A 202 -2.89 -15.52 2.97
C ARG A 202 -2.02 -14.82 4.01
N PHE A 203 -2.60 -14.45 5.14
CA PHE A 203 -1.90 -13.84 6.25
C PHE A 203 -0.91 -14.81 6.90
N ALA A 204 -1.35 -16.03 7.24
CA ALA A 204 -0.52 -17.07 7.83
C ALA A 204 0.69 -17.40 6.94
N ARG A 205 0.49 -17.48 5.61
CA ARG A 205 1.58 -17.68 4.65
C ARG A 205 2.60 -16.53 4.69
N LYS A 206 2.15 -15.27 4.73
CA LYS A 206 3.04 -14.09 4.82
C LYS A 206 3.77 -14.04 6.17
N ALA A 207 3.07 -14.32 7.26
CA ALA A 207 3.63 -14.39 8.60
C ALA A 207 4.71 -15.48 8.68
N GLY A 208 4.45 -16.66 8.11
CA GLY A 208 5.42 -17.76 8.04
C GLY A 208 6.69 -17.39 7.25
N ILE A 209 6.55 -16.74 6.08
CA ILE A 209 7.71 -16.25 5.31
C ILE A 209 8.50 -15.22 6.13
N SER A 210 7.81 -14.28 6.78
CA SER A 210 8.45 -13.22 7.58
C SER A 210 9.19 -13.81 8.78
N LEU A 211 8.59 -14.81 9.44
CA LEU A 211 9.20 -15.54 10.55
C LEU A 211 10.41 -16.36 10.09
N ALA A 212 10.32 -17.01 8.91
CA ALA A 212 11.45 -17.75 8.33
C ALA A 212 12.62 -16.82 7.99
N VAL A 213 12.36 -15.67 7.34
CA VAL A 213 13.40 -14.67 7.05
C VAL A 213 14.02 -14.14 8.34
N TYR A 214 13.20 -13.88 9.37
CA TYR A 214 13.67 -13.45 10.68
C TYR A 214 14.54 -14.53 11.34
N ALA A 215 14.12 -15.80 11.35
CA ALA A 215 14.88 -16.92 11.90
C ALA A 215 16.21 -17.14 11.16
N LEU A 216 16.19 -17.11 9.82
CA LEU A 216 17.40 -17.22 8.99
C LEU A 216 18.40 -16.09 9.25
N SER A 217 17.93 -14.91 9.67
CA SER A 217 18.81 -13.80 10.05
C SER A 217 19.67 -14.09 11.29
N TYR A 218 19.34 -15.13 12.08
CA TYR A 218 20.13 -15.57 13.23
C TYR A 218 21.22 -16.59 12.88
N LEU A 219 21.27 -17.08 11.64
CA LEU A 219 22.33 -18.01 11.23
C LEU A 219 23.72 -17.36 11.35
N PRO A 220 24.71 -18.08 11.88
CA PRO A 220 26.09 -17.59 11.92
C PRO A 220 26.59 -17.34 10.50
N VAL A 221 27.41 -16.31 10.34
CA VAL A 221 28.05 -15.88 9.07
C VAL A 221 27.07 -15.33 8.02
N VAL A 222 26.03 -16.08 7.65
CA VAL A 222 25.09 -15.72 6.57
C VAL A 222 23.97 -14.79 7.04
N GLY A 223 23.59 -14.86 8.33
CA GLY A 223 22.42 -14.15 8.87
C GLY A 223 22.46 -12.62 8.71
N ARG A 224 23.65 -12.02 8.68
CA ARG A 224 23.84 -10.58 8.43
C ARG A 224 23.37 -10.15 7.03
N PHE A 225 23.40 -11.04 6.05
CA PHE A 225 23.03 -10.75 4.67
C PHE A 225 21.57 -11.07 4.35
N VAL A 226 20.91 -11.91 5.15
CA VAL A 226 19.53 -12.36 4.90
C VAL A 226 18.56 -11.19 4.82
N LEU A 227 18.56 -10.31 5.83
CA LEU A 227 17.62 -9.17 5.88
C LEU A 227 17.91 -8.13 4.78
N PRO A 228 19.16 -7.67 4.56
CA PRO A 228 19.47 -6.81 3.43
C PRO A 228 19.10 -7.42 2.07
N ALA A 229 19.38 -8.71 1.85
CA ALA A 229 19.07 -9.38 0.59
C ALA A 229 17.57 -9.54 0.37
N ALA A 230 16.81 -9.96 1.38
CA ALA A 230 15.35 -10.06 1.31
C ALA A 230 14.70 -8.68 1.08
N SER A 231 15.22 -7.66 1.76
CA SER A 231 14.72 -6.29 1.60
C SER A 231 15.07 -5.71 0.22
N PHE A 232 16.27 -5.97 -0.28
CA PHE A 232 16.68 -5.59 -1.63
C PHE A 232 15.81 -6.26 -2.70
N TYR A 233 15.63 -7.59 -2.61
CA TYR A 233 14.83 -8.36 -3.56
C TYR A 233 13.40 -7.83 -3.70
N THR A 234 12.83 -7.34 -2.60
CA THR A 234 11.44 -6.89 -2.57
C THR A 234 11.28 -5.40 -2.88
N PHE A 235 12.24 -4.57 -2.48
CA PHE A 235 12.17 -3.11 -2.65
C PHE A 235 12.74 -2.63 -3.98
N ASN A 236 13.65 -3.38 -4.61
CA ASN A 236 14.26 -2.99 -5.89
C ASN A 236 13.22 -2.80 -7.02
N GLN A 237 12.09 -3.50 -6.95
CA GLN A 237 11.03 -3.40 -7.96
C GLN A 237 10.27 -2.06 -7.88
N ALA A 238 10.32 -1.40 -6.72
CA ALA A 238 9.64 -0.15 -6.46
C ALA A 238 10.54 1.07 -6.68
N VAL A 239 11.79 1.02 -6.22
CA VAL A 239 12.69 2.19 -6.18
C VAL A 239 13.84 2.09 -7.20
N GLY A 240 13.95 0.97 -7.91
CA GLY A 240 15.03 0.73 -8.86
C GLY A 240 16.30 0.20 -8.19
N LEU A 241 17.25 -0.23 -9.02
CA LEU A 241 18.47 -0.89 -8.58
C LEU A 241 19.41 0.04 -7.80
N GLY A 242 19.51 1.30 -8.22
CA GLY A 242 20.45 2.26 -7.62
C GLY A 242 20.16 2.55 -6.15
N PRO A 243 19.00 3.16 -5.82
CA PRO A 243 18.66 3.47 -4.43
C PRO A 243 18.56 2.23 -3.55
N ALA A 244 18.01 1.13 -4.07
CA ALA A 244 17.92 -0.13 -3.32
C ALA A 244 19.31 -0.67 -2.96
N SER A 245 20.27 -0.62 -3.89
CA SER A 245 21.65 -1.05 -3.62
C SER A 245 22.33 -0.15 -2.60
N ALA A 246 22.12 1.16 -2.66
CA ALA A 246 22.66 2.09 -1.68
C ALA A 246 22.08 1.87 -0.27
N ILE A 247 20.75 1.76 -0.14
CA ILE A 247 20.05 1.58 1.13
C ILE A 247 20.40 0.23 1.77
N PHE A 248 20.36 -0.87 1.02
CA PHE A 248 20.62 -2.20 1.59
C PHE A 248 22.08 -2.61 1.59
N GLY A 249 22.92 -2.02 0.73
CA GLY A 249 24.37 -2.14 0.81
C GLY A 249 24.92 -1.50 2.07
N THR A 250 24.48 -0.29 2.41
CA THR A 250 24.77 0.34 3.70
C THR A 250 24.02 -0.33 4.86
N GLY A 251 22.85 -0.92 4.58
CA GLY A 251 22.06 -1.70 5.52
C GLY A 251 22.76 -2.92 6.11
N ILE A 252 23.86 -3.40 5.51
CA ILE A 252 24.73 -4.43 6.09
C ILE A 252 25.32 -3.96 7.44
N PHE A 253 25.51 -2.65 7.63
CA PHE A 253 26.02 -2.08 8.88
C PHE A 253 24.91 -1.68 9.87
N LEU A 254 23.65 -1.71 9.46
CA LEU A 254 22.52 -1.37 10.31
C LEU A 254 22.12 -2.56 11.22
N PRO A 255 21.75 -2.30 12.49
CA PRO A 255 21.14 -3.31 13.33
C PRO A 255 19.89 -3.92 12.68
N ARG A 256 19.75 -5.25 12.79
CA ARG A 256 18.67 -6.05 12.18
C ARG A 256 17.27 -5.49 12.46
N ARG A 257 17.06 -4.98 13.69
CA ARG A 257 15.80 -4.38 14.14
C ARG A 257 15.33 -3.28 13.19
N TYR A 258 16.22 -2.39 12.76
CA TYR A 258 15.84 -1.28 11.87
C TYR A 258 15.49 -1.73 10.47
N LEU A 259 16.18 -2.74 9.93
CA LEU A 259 15.86 -3.32 8.62
C LEU A 259 14.46 -3.96 8.63
N VAL A 260 14.15 -4.71 9.69
CA VAL A 260 12.81 -5.29 9.89
C VAL A 260 11.77 -4.18 10.02
N ILE A 261 12.00 -3.16 10.86
CA ILE A 261 11.08 -2.01 11.01
C ILE A 261 10.83 -1.34 9.66
N PHE A 262 11.88 -1.09 8.88
CA PHE A 262 11.79 -0.47 7.57
C PHE A 262 10.96 -1.31 6.60
N LEU A 263 11.32 -2.58 6.42
CA LEU A 263 10.65 -3.50 5.49
C LEU A 263 9.19 -3.68 5.86
N GLN A 264 8.94 -3.83 7.15
CA GLN A 264 7.63 -3.94 7.73
C GLN A 264 6.78 -2.70 7.44
N THR A 265 7.31 -1.52 7.72
CA THR A 265 6.62 -0.24 7.47
C THR A 265 6.29 -0.09 5.98
N TYR A 266 7.21 -0.47 5.10
CA TYR A 266 6.99 -0.49 3.66
C TYR A 266 5.83 -1.40 3.24
N PHE A 267 5.85 -2.66 3.65
CA PHE A 267 4.78 -3.59 3.29
C PHE A 267 3.44 -3.27 3.93
N SER A 268 3.44 -2.83 5.19
CA SER A 268 2.23 -2.43 5.89
C SER A 268 1.61 -1.19 5.25
N SER A 269 2.40 -0.15 4.94
CA SER A 269 1.91 1.04 4.23
C SER A 269 1.30 0.67 2.87
N ARG A 270 1.98 -0.19 2.09
CA ARG A 270 1.48 -0.63 0.78
C ARG A 270 0.22 -1.50 0.89
N SER A 271 0.11 -2.34 1.93
CA SER A 271 -1.07 -3.18 2.17
C SER A 271 -2.25 -2.33 2.61
N LEU A 272 -2.04 -1.43 3.57
CA LEU A 272 -3.03 -0.45 4.01
C LEU A 272 -3.57 0.36 2.82
N MET A 273 -2.70 0.82 1.93
CA MET A 273 -3.15 1.59 0.76
C MET A 273 -3.99 0.79 -0.22
N ARG A 274 -3.70 -0.50 -0.39
CA ARG A 274 -4.55 -1.36 -1.22
C ARG A 274 -5.92 -1.55 -0.59
N GLU A 275 -5.99 -1.60 0.73
CA GLU A 275 -7.25 -1.76 1.46
C GLU A 275 -8.10 -0.50 1.42
N LEU A 276 -7.51 0.66 1.77
CA LEU A 276 -8.20 1.96 1.78
C LEU A 276 -8.63 2.42 0.38
N LEU A 277 -7.96 1.99 -0.69
CA LEU A 277 -8.35 2.35 -2.06
C LEU A 277 -9.33 1.34 -2.68
N GLU A 278 -9.65 0.26 -1.99
CA GLU A 278 -10.50 -0.78 -2.56
C GLU A 278 -11.93 -0.30 -2.87
N PRO A 279 -12.59 0.59 -2.09
CA PRO A 279 -13.89 1.16 -2.50
C PRO A 279 -13.87 1.84 -3.87
N TYR A 280 -12.75 2.49 -4.23
CA TYR A 280 -12.57 3.09 -5.54
C TYR A 280 -12.37 2.01 -6.63
N PHE A 281 -11.48 1.05 -6.39
CA PHE A 281 -11.19 -0.02 -7.36
C PHE A 281 -12.30 -1.06 -7.52
N ALA A 282 -13.20 -1.19 -6.55
CA ALA A 282 -14.38 -2.03 -6.66
C ALA A 282 -15.39 -1.46 -7.68
N ARG A 283 -15.33 -0.14 -7.94
CA ARG A 283 -16.25 0.57 -8.85
C ARG A 283 -15.65 0.80 -10.23
N ILE A 284 -14.42 1.29 -10.28
CA ILE A 284 -13.73 1.53 -11.55
C ILE A 284 -13.08 0.23 -12.04
N ARG A 285 -13.44 -0.20 -13.25
CA ARG A 285 -13.01 -1.49 -13.82
C ARG A 285 -11.57 -1.44 -14.34
N PHE A 286 -10.61 -1.55 -13.42
CA PHE A 286 -9.21 -1.75 -13.77
C PHE A 286 -8.91 -3.24 -14.03
N ASN A 287 -8.19 -3.53 -15.10
CA ASN A 287 -7.54 -4.83 -15.23
C ASN A 287 -6.31 -4.92 -14.29
N LYS A 288 -5.76 -6.13 -14.11
CA LYS A 288 -4.64 -6.36 -13.18
C LYS A 288 -3.40 -5.54 -13.53
N GLN A 289 -3.13 -5.34 -14.81
CA GLN A 289 -1.96 -4.58 -15.27
C GLN A 289 -2.17 -3.08 -15.10
N GLU A 290 -3.35 -2.57 -15.43
CA GLU A 290 -3.71 -1.16 -15.25
C GLU A 290 -3.71 -0.77 -13.78
N LYS A 291 -4.30 -1.60 -12.89
CA LYS A 291 -4.25 -1.37 -11.43
C LYS A 291 -2.79 -1.33 -10.95
N ARG A 292 -1.94 -2.25 -11.43
CA ARG A 292 -0.50 -2.26 -11.08
C ARG A 292 0.20 -0.98 -11.54
N ASN A 293 -0.05 -0.53 -12.77
CA ASN A 293 0.54 0.69 -13.32
C ASN A 293 0.07 1.94 -12.56
N TRP A 294 -1.22 2.01 -12.21
CA TRP A 294 -1.80 3.09 -11.42
C TRP A 294 -1.11 3.22 -10.04
N PHE A 295 -0.90 2.09 -9.34
CA PHE A 295 -0.20 2.10 -8.06
C PHE A 295 1.28 2.50 -8.22
N ARG A 296 1.91 2.05 -9.30
CA ARG A 296 3.32 2.34 -9.58
C ARG A 296 3.56 3.82 -9.88
N SER A 297 2.71 4.45 -10.70
CA SER A 297 2.85 5.88 -11.04
C SER A 297 2.67 6.82 -9.85
N ARG A 298 2.02 6.35 -8.77
CA ARG A 298 1.72 7.10 -7.54
C ARG A 298 2.45 6.55 -6.32
N GLU A 299 3.45 5.69 -6.52
CA GLU A 299 4.02 4.86 -5.45
C GLU A 299 4.61 5.68 -4.30
N GLY A 300 5.42 6.70 -4.58
CA GLY A 300 6.00 7.56 -3.54
C GLY A 300 4.93 8.30 -2.73
N LEU A 301 3.91 8.86 -3.39
CA LEU A 301 2.82 9.58 -2.72
C LEU A 301 1.98 8.66 -1.84
N LEU A 302 1.55 7.52 -2.38
CA LEU A 302 0.76 6.52 -1.65
C LEU A 302 1.55 5.95 -0.48
N PHE A 303 2.86 5.73 -0.67
CA PHE A 303 3.73 5.29 0.41
C PHE A 303 3.79 6.31 1.56
N GLY A 304 4.00 7.59 1.25
CA GLY A 304 3.98 8.67 2.24
C GLY A 304 2.65 8.78 2.97
N PHE A 305 1.55 8.76 2.23
CA PHE A 305 0.20 8.80 2.80
C PHE A 305 -0.08 7.59 3.70
N GLY A 306 0.29 6.40 3.24
CA GLY A 306 0.13 5.15 3.98
C GLY A 306 1.02 5.08 5.22
N ILE A 307 2.25 5.63 5.20
CA ILE A 307 3.09 5.73 6.40
C ILE A 307 2.43 6.62 7.43
N GLY A 308 1.91 7.79 7.02
CA GLY A 308 1.27 8.73 7.94
C GLY A 308 0.15 8.03 8.72
N PHE A 309 -0.76 7.35 8.03
CA PHE A 309 -1.83 6.60 8.70
C PHE A 309 -1.32 5.38 9.44
N TYR A 310 -0.32 4.67 8.93
CA TYR A 310 0.28 3.53 9.63
C TYR A 310 0.82 3.91 11.01
N VAL A 311 1.49 5.06 11.13
CA VAL A 311 1.98 5.57 12.42
C VAL A 311 0.81 5.90 13.36
N LEU A 312 -0.23 6.57 12.86
CA LEU A 312 -1.42 6.89 13.64
C LEU A 312 -2.15 5.62 14.11
N LEU A 313 -2.31 4.64 13.23
CA LEU A 313 -2.98 3.37 13.47
C LEU A 313 -2.29 2.51 14.53
N ARG A 314 -0.97 2.67 14.71
CA ARG A 314 -0.21 1.98 15.76
C ARG A 314 -0.52 2.47 17.17
N VAL A 315 -1.20 3.61 17.32
CA VAL A 315 -1.64 4.08 18.63
C VAL A 315 -2.71 3.12 19.18
N PRO A 316 -2.46 2.43 20.30
CA PRO A 316 -3.40 1.45 20.85
C PRO A 316 -4.76 2.10 21.15
N LEU A 317 -5.84 1.32 21.01
CA LEU A 317 -7.24 1.72 21.24
C LEU A 317 -7.80 2.72 20.21
N LEU A 318 -6.99 3.62 19.67
CA LEU A 318 -7.42 4.61 18.66
C LEU A 318 -7.35 4.08 17.23
N GLY A 319 -6.55 3.03 16.96
CA GLY A 319 -6.34 2.51 15.60
C GLY A 319 -7.62 2.19 14.83
N VAL A 320 -8.66 1.69 15.50
CA VAL A 320 -9.95 1.40 14.86
C VAL A 320 -10.68 2.69 14.42
N LEU A 321 -10.70 3.71 15.27
CA LEU A 321 -11.31 5.00 14.95
C LEU A 321 -10.52 5.71 13.85
N ILE A 322 -9.19 5.65 13.95
CA ILE A 322 -8.27 6.22 12.96
C ILE A 322 -8.45 5.54 11.61
N TYR A 323 -8.84 4.25 11.56
CA TYR A 323 -9.13 3.58 10.30
C TYR A 323 -10.32 4.22 9.57
N GLY A 324 -11.41 4.56 10.27
CA GLY A 324 -12.53 5.30 9.66
C GLY A 324 -12.12 6.69 9.14
N VAL A 325 -11.26 7.39 9.90
CA VAL A 325 -10.66 8.66 9.46
C VAL A 325 -9.76 8.45 8.24
N ALA A 326 -8.99 7.35 8.19
CA ALA A 326 -8.13 7.01 7.06
C ALA A 326 -8.93 6.76 5.79
N GLU A 327 -10.01 5.98 5.88
CA GLU A 327 -10.93 5.69 4.78
C GLU A 327 -11.56 6.98 4.23
N ALA A 328 -12.04 7.85 5.12
CA ALA A 328 -12.56 9.17 4.78
C ALA A 328 -11.50 10.07 4.11
N SER A 329 -10.27 10.03 4.62
CA SER A 329 -9.14 10.78 4.07
C SER A 329 -8.71 10.24 2.71
N THR A 330 -8.90 8.94 2.46
CA THR A 330 -8.63 8.33 1.16
C THR A 330 -9.61 8.80 0.09
N ALA A 331 -10.86 9.09 0.44
CA ALA A 331 -11.78 9.76 -0.48
C ALA A 331 -11.25 11.12 -0.93
N TYR A 332 -10.71 11.93 0.00
CA TYR A 332 -10.04 13.19 -0.34
C TYR A 332 -8.79 12.96 -1.20
N LEU A 333 -7.95 11.98 -0.85
CA LEU A 333 -6.75 11.61 -1.63
C LEU A 333 -7.09 11.30 -3.09
N ILE A 334 -8.13 10.49 -3.33
CA ILE A 334 -8.57 10.14 -4.69
C ILE A 334 -8.82 11.38 -5.54
N THR A 335 -9.52 12.39 -4.99
CA THR A 335 -9.78 13.65 -5.72
C THR A 335 -8.52 14.43 -6.13
N LYS A 336 -7.37 14.13 -5.51
CA LYS A 336 -6.09 14.81 -5.79
C LYS A 336 -5.19 14.06 -6.74
N VAL A 337 -5.39 12.74 -6.87
CA VAL A 337 -4.44 11.86 -7.58
C VAL A 337 -5.06 11.17 -8.79
N THR A 338 -6.38 11.23 -8.93
CA THR A 338 -7.11 10.78 -10.12
C THR A 338 -7.96 11.91 -10.66
N ASP A 339 -8.30 11.81 -11.93
CA ASP A 339 -9.31 12.66 -12.54
C ASP A 339 -10.71 12.24 -12.07
N PRO A 340 -11.72 13.13 -12.14
CA PRO A 340 -13.09 12.75 -11.84
C PRO A 340 -13.56 11.65 -12.80
N PRO A 341 -14.27 10.62 -12.31
CA PRO A 341 -14.80 9.59 -13.17
C PRO A 341 -15.91 10.16 -14.07
N PRO A 342 -15.97 9.78 -15.36
CA PRO A 342 -17.11 10.12 -16.21
C PRO A 342 -18.39 9.41 -15.73
N PRO A 343 -19.57 9.83 -16.21
CA PRO A 343 -20.81 9.07 -16.05
C PRO A 343 -20.63 7.61 -16.49
N ALA A 344 -21.34 6.67 -15.86
CA ALA A 344 -21.12 5.23 -16.08
C ALA A 344 -21.24 4.81 -17.55
N ASN A 345 -22.10 5.49 -18.32
CA ASN A 345 -22.31 5.26 -19.75
C ASN A 345 -21.07 5.58 -20.61
N ASN A 346 -20.22 6.50 -20.16
CA ASN A 346 -19.01 6.96 -20.86
C ASN A 346 -17.73 6.48 -20.15
N SER A 347 -17.82 5.37 -19.42
CA SER A 347 -16.71 4.84 -18.60
C SER A 347 -15.63 4.09 -19.40
N ALA A 348 -15.88 3.83 -20.69
CA ALA A 348 -14.96 3.12 -21.57
C ALA A 348 -13.63 3.89 -21.69
N GLY A 349 -12.50 3.19 -21.49
CA GLY A 349 -11.16 3.79 -21.59
C GLY A 349 -10.73 4.68 -20.41
N PHE A 350 -11.62 4.99 -19.46
CA PHE A 350 -11.25 5.79 -18.28
C PHE A 350 -10.16 5.13 -17.44
N ALA A 351 -10.29 3.83 -17.13
CA ALA A 351 -9.27 3.11 -16.36
C ALA A 351 -7.89 3.15 -17.04
N THR A 352 -7.87 3.03 -18.37
CA THR A 352 -6.65 3.09 -19.16
C THR A 352 -6.01 4.48 -19.11
N SER A 353 -6.80 5.55 -19.17
CA SER A 353 -6.31 6.93 -19.10
C SER A 353 -5.70 7.29 -17.74
N GLN A 354 -6.13 6.62 -16.66
CA GLN A 354 -5.68 6.88 -15.29
C GLN A 354 -4.38 6.17 -14.89
N GLN A 355 -3.83 5.30 -15.75
CA GLN A 355 -2.60 4.55 -15.42
C GLN A 355 -1.41 5.46 -15.09
N GLU A 356 -1.25 6.55 -15.81
CA GLU A 356 -0.21 7.55 -15.59
C GLU A 356 -0.75 8.72 -14.75
N TRP A 357 0.10 9.26 -13.89
CA TRP A 357 -0.24 10.44 -13.09
C TRP A 357 0.17 11.71 -13.83
N LYS A 358 -0.67 12.14 -14.78
CA LYS A 358 -0.39 13.27 -15.69
C LYS A 358 -0.09 14.59 -14.95
N ASN A 359 -0.84 14.86 -13.89
CA ASN A 359 -0.74 16.11 -13.14
C ASN A 359 0.29 16.09 -11.99
N LYS A 360 1.20 15.10 -11.96
CA LYS A 360 2.16 14.92 -10.85
C LYS A 360 2.97 16.18 -10.55
N GLN A 361 3.62 16.76 -11.56
CA GLN A 361 4.51 17.91 -11.35
C GLN A 361 3.74 19.14 -10.83
N LYS A 362 2.57 19.42 -11.41
CA LYS A 362 1.67 20.50 -10.95
C LYS A 362 1.22 20.25 -9.51
N PHE A 363 0.86 19.02 -9.15
CA PHE A 363 0.44 18.67 -7.80
C PHE A 363 1.57 18.88 -6.76
N LEU A 364 2.81 18.51 -7.11
CA LEU A 364 3.96 18.62 -6.21
C LEU A 364 4.41 20.07 -5.98
N SER A 365 4.23 20.95 -6.98
CA SER A 365 4.65 22.36 -6.88
C SER A 365 3.62 23.28 -6.22
N LEU A 366 2.34 22.90 -6.17
CA LEU A 366 1.28 23.74 -5.59
C LEU A 366 1.42 23.90 -4.06
N PRO A 367 0.99 25.03 -3.47
CA PRO A 367 0.84 25.12 -2.02
C PRO A 367 -0.35 24.29 -1.53
N LEU A 368 -0.28 23.79 -0.30
CA LEU A 368 -1.32 22.90 0.27
C LEU A 368 -2.73 23.52 0.27
N SER A 369 -2.83 24.84 0.41
CA SER A 369 -4.10 25.58 0.40
C SER A 369 -4.78 25.61 -0.99
N SER A 370 -4.00 25.41 -2.05
CA SER A 370 -4.44 25.53 -3.46
C SER A 370 -4.45 24.18 -4.19
N LEU A 371 -4.46 23.07 -3.46
CA LEU A 371 -4.55 21.71 -4.02
C LEU A 371 -5.84 21.44 -4.81
N ASP A 372 -6.84 22.32 -4.73
CA ASP A 372 -8.07 22.21 -5.51
C ASP A 372 -7.89 22.67 -6.96
N LYS A 373 -6.88 23.51 -7.25
CA LYS A 373 -6.61 24.11 -8.57
C LYS A 373 -5.96 23.17 -9.59
N ILE A 374 -5.97 21.88 -9.31
CA ILE A 374 -5.27 20.88 -10.13
C ILE A 374 -6.08 20.59 -11.38
N HIS A 375 -7.40 20.58 -11.23
CA HIS A 375 -8.37 20.11 -12.21
C HIS A 375 -9.18 21.24 -12.87
N ASP A 376 -8.61 22.45 -12.98
CA ASP A 376 -9.27 23.64 -13.56
C ASP A 376 -9.69 23.48 -15.04
N LYS A 377 -9.44 22.32 -15.66
CA LYS A 377 -9.96 21.95 -16.99
C LYS A 377 -10.46 20.51 -16.96
N PRO A 378 -11.65 20.22 -17.51
CA PRO A 378 -12.16 18.86 -17.60
C PRO A 378 -11.21 17.97 -18.42
N PRO A 379 -11.05 16.69 -18.06
CA PRO A 379 -10.10 15.81 -18.75
C PRO A 379 -10.58 15.53 -20.19
N ALA A 380 -9.66 15.47 -21.14
CA ALA A 380 -9.94 15.37 -22.60
C ALA A 380 -10.69 14.11 -23.08
N TYR A 381 -11.20 13.24 -22.18
CA TYR A 381 -11.99 12.08 -22.60
C TYR A 381 -13.39 12.46 -23.11
N SER A 382 -13.84 13.69 -22.87
CA SER A 382 -15.07 14.25 -23.47
C SER A 382 -14.96 14.45 -24.99
N GLU A 383 -13.76 14.31 -25.58
CA GLU A 383 -13.52 14.48 -27.03
C GLU A 383 -13.47 13.15 -27.80
N VAL A 384 -13.59 11.99 -27.15
CA VAL A 384 -13.72 10.71 -27.88
C VAL A 384 -15.18 10.54 -28.29
N ASP A 385 -15.45 10.84 -29.56
CA ASP A 385 -16.76 10.66 -30.20
C ASP A 385 -17.33 9.25 -29.90
N PRO A 386 -18.50 9.14 -29.23
CA PRO A 386 -19.16 7.86 -28.98
C PRO A 386 -19.66 7.17 -30.26
N HIS A 387 -19.65 7.87 -31.40
CA HIS A 387 -19.94 7.31 -32.72
C HIS A 387 -18.73 7.50 -33.63
N PRO A 388 -17.83 6.50 -33.75
CA PRO A 388 -16.95 6.50 -34.90
C PRO A 388 -17.85 6.34 -36.13
N GLU A 389 -18.08 7.43 -36.87
CA GLU A 389 -18.67 7.32 -38.20
C GLU A 389 -17.85 6.26 -38.95
N ALA A 390 -18.52 5.16 -39.28
CA ALA A 390 -17.93 4.11 -40.09
C ALA A 390 -17.44 4.79 -41.37
N ARG A 391 -16.12 4.82 -41.58
CA ARG A 391 -15.54 5.36 -42.81
C ARG A 391 -16.20 4.64 -43.99
N PRO A 392 -16.94 5.34 -44.87
CA PRO A 392 -17.41 4.72 -46.08
C PRO A 392 -16.23 4.69 -47.05
N GLY A 393 -15.63 3.52 -47.22
CA GLY A 393 -14.66 3.31 -48.30
C GLY A 393 -13.52 2.38 -47.96
N GLU A 394 -13.81 1.10 -47.77
CA GLU A 394 -12.98 -0.01 -48.28
C GLU A 394 -13.95 -1.11 -48.72
N LEU A 395 -14.32 -1.07 -50.01
CA LEU A 395 -14.85 -2.21 -50.76
C LEU A 395 -13.67 -2.92 -51.42
#